data_AF-A0A840KHJ0-F1
#
_entry.id   AF-A0A840KHJ0-F1
#
_cell.length_a   1.000
_cell.length_b   1.000
_cell.length_c   1.000
_cell.angle_alpha   90.00
_cell.angle_beta   90.00
_cell.angle_gamma   90.00
#
_symmetry.space_group_name_H-M   'P 1'
#
loop_
_entity.id
_entity.type
_entity.pdbx_description
1 polymer ?
#
loop_
_entity_poly.entity_id
_entity_poly.type
_entity_poly.pdbx_seq_one_letter_code
_entity_poly.pdbx_strand_id
1 'polypeptide(L)'
;MSAKEYQRQINLRLQEKFPQLQVIEEWRAFEGIGYQYSPRVDIAVGPFSIVPNGNQTAEYNRLLRDPEIDTFLQRIYDLHVENIGDEWMNELSIPEFDFVTRKNQNARCFLSLEIENTSTKKHIMGSLINAASLGRIGIGIAYNESVKRTFLRIMNYLAFLKRVEKNTYDTTNFLIITKEQLSDLLRE
;
A
#
# COMPACT_ATOMS: atom_id res chain seq x y z
N MET A 1 -1.27 22.77 1.74
CA MET A 1 -1.82 21.63 2.49
C MET A 1 -0.66 20.87 3.08
N SER A 2 -0.74 20.54 4.37
CA SER A 2 0.24 19.68 5.06
C SER A 2 -0.03 18.20 4.76
N ALA A 3 0.93 17.32 5.07
CA ALA A 3 0.73 15.88 4.94
C ALA A 3 -0.43 15.36 5.82
N LYS A 4 -0.57 15.91 7.03
CA LYS A 4 -1.64 15.55 7.97
C LYS A 4 -3.02 15.99 7.51
N GLU A 5 -3.14 17.21 6.97
CA GLU A 5 -4.40 17.67 6.36
C GLU A 5 -4.78 16.81 5.16
N TYR A 6 -3.80 16.46 4.34
CA TYR A 6 -3.99 15.58 3.19
C TYR A 6 -4.45 14.18 3.61
N GLN A 7 -3.80 13.57 4.60
CA GLN A 7 -4.20 12.28 5.17
C GLN A 7 -5.66 12.30 5.64
N ARG A 8 -6.05 13.34 6.38
CA ARG A 8 -7.43 13.49 6.86
C ARG A 8 -8.43 13.58 5.71
N GLN A 9 -8.08 14.33 4.65
CA GLN A 9 -8.91 14.44 3.46
C GLN A 9 -9.07 13.08 2.76
N ILE A 10 -7.97 12.36 2.53
CA ILE A 10 -7.99 11.05 1.87
C ILE A 10 -8.78 10.04 2.68
N ASN A 11 -8.64 10.03 4.01
CA ASN A 11 -9.43 9.15 4.86
C ASN A 11 -10.94 9.38 4.69
N LEU A 12 -11.39 10.64 4.72
CA LEU A 12 -12.82 10.96 4.51
C LEU A 12 -13.30 10.52 3.11
N ARG A 13 -12.50 10.75 2.07
CA ARG A 13 -12.83 10.34 0.71
C ARG A 13 -12.90 8.82 0.53
N LEU A 14 -12.02 8.08 1.21
CA LEU A 14 -12.08 6.63 1.22
C LEU A 14 -13.32 6.11 1.96
N GLN A 15 -13.73 6.78 3.05
CA GLN A 15 -14.98 6.45 3.75
C GLN A 15 -16.21 6.72 2.87
N GLU A 16 -16.20 7.81 2.11
CA GLU A 16 -17.27 8.13 1.14
C GLU A 16 -17.31 7.11 0.00
N LYS A 17 -16.15 6.72 -0.55
CA LYS A 17 -16.05 5.79 -1.69
C LYS A 17 -16.35 4.34 -1.30
N PHE A 18 -16.02 3.94 -0.08
CA PHE A 18 -16.23 2.58 0.44
C PHE A 18 -17.04 2.61 1.75
N PRO A 19 -18.33 3.02 1.72
CA PRO A 19 -19.14 3.20 2.92
C PRO A 19 -19.37 1.90 3.71
N GLN A 20 -19.22 0.75 3.05
CA GLN A 20 -19.30 -0.59 3.64
C GLN A 20 -18.01 -1.05 4.34
N LEU A 21 -16.89 -0.35 4.13
CA LEU A 21 -15.59 -0.70 4.70
C LEU A 21 -15.22 0.22 5.86
N GLN A 22 -14.52 -0.35 6.84
CA GLN A 22 -13.94 0.44 7.92
C GLN A 22 -12.68 1.13 7.41
N VAL A 23 -12.55 2.44 7.58
CA VAL A 23 -11.34 3.20 7.23
C VAL A 23 -10.86 3.92 8.48
N ILE A 24 -9.61 3.63 8.88
CA ILE A 24 -9.01 4.12 10.13
C ILE A 24 -7.69 4.84 9.81
N GLU A 25 -7.53 6.06 10.34
CA GLU A 25 -6.27 6.78 10.34
C GLU A 25 -5.33 6.23 11.41
N GLU A 26 -4.02 6.27 11.12
CA GLU A 26 -2.97 6.03 12.09
C GLU A 26 -3.10 4.67 12.79
N TRP A 27 -3.56 3.67 12.03
CA TRP A 27 -3.99 2.37 12.54
C TRP A 27 -2.80 1.53 13.00
N ARG A 28 -2.91 0.96 14.20
CA ARG A 28 -1.90 0.08 14.81
C ARG A 28 -2.38 -1.36 14.75
N ALA A 29 -1.72 -2.20 13.95
CA ALA A 29 -2.21 -3.55 13.66
C ALA A 29 -2.32 -4.47 14.88
N PHE A 30 -1.46 -4.29 15.87
CA PHE A 30 -1.36 -5.16 17.05
C PHE A 30 -1.46 -4.35 18.35
N GLU A 31 -2.33 -3.33 18.37
CA GLU A 31 -2.57 -2.54 19.57
C GLU A 31 -2.96 -3.43 20.76
N GLY A 32 -2.33 -3.19 21.92
CA GLY A 32 -2.52 -4.00 23.13
C GLY A 32 -1.71 -5.30 23.19
N ILE A 33 -0.99 -5.68 22.12
CA ILE A 33 -0.14 -6.87 22.10
C ILE A 33 1.32 -6.50 22.43
N GLY A 34 1.71 -6.68 23.69
CA GLY A 34 3.00 -6.18 24.21
C GLY A 34 4.27 -6.96 23.82
N TYR A 35 4.15 -8.14 23.21
CA TYR A 35 5.30 -9.00 22.89
C TYR A 35 5.80 -8.89 21.44
N GLN A 36 5.15 -8.09 20.59
CA GLN A 36 5.53 -7.93 19.19
C GLN A 36 5.50 -6.46 18.76
N TYR A 37 6.30 -6.13 17.73
CA TYR A 37 6.23 -4.83 17.08
C TYR A 37 4.85 -4.63 16.45
N SER A 38 4.24 -3.47 16.67
CA SER A 38 2.96 -3.07 16.09
C SER A 38 3.19 -1.94 15.10
N PRO A 39 3.30 -2.25 13.78
CA PRO A 39 3.44 -1.21 12.79
C PRO A 39 2.20 -0.32 12.77
N ARG A 40 2.44 0.97 12.54
CA ARG A 40 1.42 2.00 12.41
C ARG A 40 1.47 2.52 10.99
N VAL A 41 0.35 2.41 10.27
CA VAL A 41 0.19 2.92 8.90
C VAL A 41 -0.67 4.18 8.93
N ASP A 42 -0.44 5.09 8.00
CA ASP A 42 -1.17 6.36 7.96
C ASP A 42 -2.68 6.16 7.76
N ILE A 43 -3.09 5.26 6.87
CA ILE A 43 -4.50 4.89 6.68
C ILE A 43 -4.60 3.39 6.43
N ALA A 44 -5.58 2.72 7.06
CA ALA A 44 -5.90 1.34 6.81
C ALA A 44 -7.39 1.16 6.47
N VAL A 45 -7.67 0.35 5.45
CA VAL A 45 -9.02 -0.03 5.03
C VAL A 45 -9.25 -1.49 5.39
N GLY A 46 -10.33 -1.76 6.13
CA GLY A 46 -10.73 -3.07 6.58
C GLY A 46 -11.41 -3.91 5.48
N PRO A 47 -11.87 -5.12 5.82
CA PRO A 47 -11.96 -5.67 7.18
C PRO A 47 -10.59 -5.98 7.80
N PHE A 48 -10.49 -5.91 9.13
CA PHE A 48 -9.23 -6.12 9.84
C PHE A 48 -9.09 -7.57 10.33
N SER A 49 -7.93 -8.16 10.09
CA SER A 49 -7.57 -9.54 10.41
C SER A 49 -6.52 -9.59 11.53
N ILE A 50 -6.88 -9.08 12.70
CA ILE A 50 -5.97 -8.91 13.85
C ILE A 50 -6.30 -9.82 15.04
N VAL A 51 -7.42 -10.53 14.98
CA VAL A 51 -7.84 -11.48 16.01
C VAL A 51 -7.17 -12.84 15.74
N PRO A 52 -6.62 -13.51 16.78
CA PRO A 52 -6.10 -14.87 16.63
C PRO A 52 -7.13 -15.81 15.99
N ASN A 53 -6.71 -16.56 14.97
CA ASN A 53 -7.53 -17.52 14.21
C ASN A 53 -8.69 -16.91 13.38
N GLY A 54 -8.81 -15.58 13.32
CA GLY A 54 -9.74 -14.87 12.43
C GLY A 54 -9.01 -14.33 11.20
N ASN A 55 -8.80 -15.17 10.18
CA ASN A 55 -8.30 -14.68 8.90
C ASN A 55 -9.45 -14.05 8.10
N GLN A 56 -9.17 -12.96 7.39
CA GLN A 56 -10.15 -12.30 6.50
C GLN A 56 -9.88 -12.62 5.03
N THR A 57 -9.10 -13.67 4.73
CA THR A 57 -8.64 -13.97 3.36
C THR A 57 -9.81 -14.21 2.40
N ALA A 58 -10.83 -14.95 2.83
CA ALA A 58 -12.02 -15.21 2.01
C ALA A 58 -12.79 -13.92 1.71
N GLU A 59 -12.88 -13.03 2.70
CA GLU A 59 -13.56 -11.75 2.57
C GLU A 59 -12.79 -10.78 1.67
N TYR A 60 -11.45 -10.73 1.77
CA TYR A 60 -10.62 -9.98 0.82
C TYR A 60 -10.79 -10.48 -0.61
N ASN A 61 -10.86 -11.81 -0.82
CA ASN A 61 -11.13 -12.36 -2.14
C ASN A 61 -12.53 -12.02 -2.66
N ARG A 62 -13.51 -11.83 -1.76
CA ARG A 62 -14.86 -11.35 -2.12
C ARG A 62 -14.82 -9.88 -2.53
N LEU A 63 -14.11 -9.03 -1.79
CA LEU A 63 -13.96 -7.61 -2.09
C LEU A 63 -13.24 -7.37 -3.41
N LEU A 64 -12.23 -8.19 -3.76
CA LEU A 64 -11.56 -8.13 -5.06
C LEU A 64 -12.47 -8.51 -6.25
N ARG A 65 -13.67 -9.04 -6.01
CA ARG A 65 -14.67 -9.34 -7.06
C ARG A 65 -15.76 -8.27 -7.15
N ASP A 66 -15.75 -7.30 -6.23
CA ASP A 66 -16.64 -6.16 -6.31
C ASP A 66 -16.20 -5.26 -7.47
N PRO A 67 -17.06 -4.96 -8.47
CA PRO A 67 -16.65 -4.22 -9.65
C PRO A 67 -16.12 -2.82 -9.37
N GLU A 68 -16.63 -2.13 -8.35
CA GLU A 68 -16.19 -0.78 -8.01
C GLU A 68 -14.80 -0.81 -7.38
N ILE A 69 -14.56 -1.78 -6.48
CA ILE A 69 -13.25 -2.00 -5.87
C ILE A 69 -12.22 -2.45 -6.91
N ASP A 70 -12.58 -3.41 -7.76
CA ASP A 70 -11.71 -3.91 -8.82
C ASP A 70 -11.29 -2.80 -9.78
N THR A 71 -12.25 -2.00 -10.25
CA THR A 71 -11.99 -0.83 -11.12
C THR A 71 -11.07 0.18 -10.44
N PHE A 72 -11.32 0.48 -9.16
CA PHE A 72 -10.47 1.40 -8.40
C PHE A 72 -9.04 0.89 -8.26
N LEU A 73 -8.86 -0.39 -7.92
CA LEU A 73 -7.55 -1.01 -7.74
C LEU A 73 -6.80 -1.18 -9.05
N GLN A 74 -7.50 -1.53 -10.14
CA GLN A 74 -6.92 -1.58 -11.47
C GLN A 74 -6.37 -0.22 -11.87
N ARG A 75 -7.11 0.86 -11.63
CA ARG A 75 -6.62 2.23 -11.88
C ARG A 75 -5.40 2.60 -11.05
N ILE A 76 -5.34 2.21 -9.77
CA ILE A 76 -4.13 2.37 -8.96
C ILE A 76 -2.95 1.60 -9.56
N TYR A 77 -3.20 0.38 -10.02
CA TYR A 77 -2.18 -0.44 -10.65
C TYR A 77 -1.66 0.19 -11.95
N ASP A 78 -2.55 0.69 -12.81
CA ASP A 78 -2.17 1.35 -14.07
C ASP A 78 -1.31 2.60 -13.81
N LEU A 79 -1.70 3.41 -12.81
CA LEU A 79 -0.91 4.57 -12.36
C LEU A 79 0.45 4.16 -11.77
N HIS A 80 0.50 3.02 -11.07
CA HIS A 80 1.76 2.48 -10.57
C HIS A 80 2.69 2.06 -11.70
N VAL A 81 2.17 1.37 -12.73
CA VAL A 81 2.91 0.99 -13.94
C VAL A 81 3.46 2.25 -14.62
N GLU A 82 2.62 3.26 -14.83
CA GLU A 82 3.01 4.54 -15.42
C GLU A 82 4.12 5.23 -14.59
N ASN A 83 3.99 5.22 -13.26
CA ASN A 83 4.97 5.86 -12.38
C ASN A 83 6.31 5.14 -12.32
N ILE A 84 6.36 3.84 -12.60
CA ILE A 84 7.62 3.12 -12.79
C ILE A 84 8.25 3.58 -14.11
N GLY A 85 7.45 3.67 -15.18
CA GLY A 85 7.86 4.11 -16.51
C GLY A 85 8.90 3.19 -17.18
N ASP A 86 9.31 3.56 -18.38
CA ASP A 86 10.30 2.80 -19.18
C ASP A 86 11.76 3.08 -18.79
N GLU A 87 12.01 4.17 -18.04
CA GLU A 87 13.33 4.80 -17.93
C GLU A 87 14.27 4.23 -16.86
N TRP A 88 13.90 3.14 -16.20
CA TRP A 88 14.80 2.55 -15.22
C TRP A 88 15.33 1.20 -15.71
N MET A 89 16.65 1.09 -15.77
CA MET A 89 17.42 -0.11 -16.17
C MET A 89 17.24 -1.28 -15.18
N ASN A 90 16.01 -1.74 -14.99
CA ASN A 90 15.57 -2.20 -13.68
C ASN A 90 15.49 -3.71 -13.50
N GLU A 91 15.89 -4.10 -12.31
CA GLU A 91 15.63 -5.41 -11.69
C GLU A 91 14.13 -5.61 -11.40
N LEU A 92 13.34 -4.53 -11.50
CA LEU A 92 11.91 -4.54 -11.27
C LEU A 92 11.17 -5.16 -12.45
N SER A 93 10.72 -6.40 -12.24
CA SER A 93 9.64 -6.99 -13.01
C SER A 93 8.31 -6.52 -12.40
N ILE A 94 7.51 -5.77 -13.16
CA ILE A 94 6.16 -5.43 -12.74
C ILE A 94 5.29 -6.68 -12.93
N PRO A 95 4.73 -7.25 -11.86
CA PRO A 95 3.82 -8.40 -11.96
C PRO A 95 2.49 -8.01 -12.60
N GLU A 96 1.77 -8.99 -13.13
CA GLU A 96 0.35 -8.83 -13.51
C GLU A 96 -0.51 -8.41 -12.31
N PHE A 97 -1.54 -7.60 -12.56
CA PHE A 97 -2.45 -7.11 -11.51
C PHE A 97 -3.00 -8.25 -10.63
N ASP A 98 -3.42 -9.35 -11.26
CA ASP A 98 -3.94 -10.52 -10.56
C ASP A 98 -2.94 -11.16 -9.59
N PHE A 99 -1.65 -11.11 -9.91
CA PHE A 99 -0.60 -11.59 -9.03
C PHE A 99 -0.42 -10.64 -7.83
N VAL A 100 -0.42 -9.33 -8.06
CA VAL A 100 -0.35 -8.29 -7.01
C VAL A 100 -1.46 -8.51 -5.98
N THR A 101 -2.70 -8.58 -6.45
CA THR A 101 -3.87 -8.68 -5.56
C THR A 101 -3.96 -10.00 -4.81
N ARG A 102 -3.23 -11.03 -5.22
CA ARG A 102 -3.17 -12.34 -4.53
C ARG A 102 -1.88 -12.57 -3.76
N LYS A 103 -0.95 -11.62 -3.77
CA LYS A 103 0.37 -11.84 -3.18
C LYS A 103 0.34 -11.99 -1.66
N ASN A 104 -0.34 -11.08 -0.94
CA ASN A 104 -0.41 -11.13 0.53
C ASN A 104 -1.69 -11.81 1.03
N GLN A 105 -1.70 -13.15 1.04
CA GLN A 105 -2.87 -13.91 1.50
C GLN A 105 -3.15 -13.78 3.01
N ASN A 106 -2.11 -13.46 3.80
CA ASN A 106 -2.19 -13.34 5.25
C ASN A 106 -2.11 -11.88 5.70
N ALA A 107 -2.78 -10.99 4.96
CA ALA A 107 -2.86 -9.58 5.30
C ALA A 107 -3.61 -9.33 6.62
N ARG A 108 -3.39 -8.16 7.22
CA ARG A 108 -4.05 -7.66 8.44
C ARG A 108 -5.14 -6.63 8.15
N CYS A 109 -5.09 -5.99 6.99
CA CYS A 109 -6.14 -5.11 6.46
C CYS A 109 -6.28 -5.33 4.94
N PHE A 110 -7.38 -4.86 4.37
CA PHE A 110 -7.58 -4.92 2.93
C PHE A 110 -6.62 -3.97 2.19
N LEU A 111 -6.62 -2.68 2.55
CA LEU A 111 -5.66 -1.72 2.04
C LEU A 111 -4.85 -1.10 3.17
N SER A 112 -3.57 -0.85 2.93
CA SER A 112 -2.70 -0.05 3.79
C SER A 112 -2.08 1.07 2.96
N LEU A 113 -2.17 2.30 3.44
CA LEU A 113 -1.65 3.48 2.75
C LEU A 113 -0.61 4.16 3.64
N GLU A 114 0.49 4.58 3.04
CA GLU A 114 1.55 5.36 3.68
C GLU A 114 1.83 6.61 2.83
N ILE A 115 1.80 7.79 3.46
CA ILE A 115 1.93 9.10 2.83
C ILE A 115 3.30 9.67 3.17
N GLU A 116 4.18 9.70 2.16
CA GLU A 116 5.56 10.10 2.36
C GLU A 116 5.85 11.47 1.75
N ASN A 117 6.39 12.40 2.54
CA ASN A 117 6.69 13.78 2.11
C ASN A 117 8.16 14.18 2.32
N THR A 118 8.57 14.42 3.56
CA THR A 118 9.94 14.81 3.94
C THR A 118 10.50 13.81 4.94
N SER A 119 10.75 12.60 4.45
CA SER A 119 11.20 11.48 5.27
C SER A 119 12.57 10.99 4.82
N THR A 120 13.32 10.41 5.77
CA THR A 120 14.59 9.77 5.43
C THR A 120 14.35 8.52 4.59
N LYS A 121 15.34 8.11 3.78
CA LYS A 121 15.27 6.86 3.00
C LYS A 121 14.97 5.63 3.86
N LYS A 122 15.45 5.62 5.11
CA LYS A 122 15.20 4.54 6.09
C LYS A 122 13.73 4.50 6.49
N HIS A 123 13.10 5.66 6.66
CA HIS A 123 11.68 5.74 7.02
C HIS A 123 10.82 5.30 5.83
N ILE A 124 11.08 5.82 4.63
CA ILE A 124 10.36 5.43 3.41
C ILE A 124 10.44 3.90 3.17
N MET A 125 11.62 3.30 3.39
CA MET A 125 11.79 1.84 3.32
C MET A 125 10.94 1.11 4.38
N GLY A 126 10.89 1.63 5.61
CA GLY A 126 10.04 1.10 6.66
C GLY A 126 8.55 1.15 6.31
N SER A 127 8.09 2.29 5.79
CA SER A 127 6.69 2.50 5.37
C SER A 127 6.31 1.54 4.25
N LEU A 128 7.18 1.37 3.25
CA LEU A 128 6.99 0.39 2.18
C LEU A 128 6.85 -1.03 2.73
N ILE A 129 7.74 -1.46 3.63
CA ILE A 129 7.69 -2.80 4.24
C ILE A 129 6.42 -2.96 5.07
N ASN A 130 6.06 -1.98 5.90
CA ASN A 130 4.89 -2.04 6.77
C ASN A 130 3.59 -2.12 5.96
N ALA A 131 3.44 -1.27 4.96
CA ALA A 131 2.28 -1.28 4.07
C ALA A 131 2.17 -2.62 3.35
N ALA A 132 3.24 -3.08 2.69
CA ALA A 132 3.27 -4.37 2.00
C ALA A 132 2.94 -5.55 2.94
N SER A 133 3.43 -5.50 4.18
CA SER A 133 3.21 -6.56 5.17
C SER A 133 1.77 -6.61 5.69
N LEU A 134 1.17 -5.45 5.95
CA LEU A 134 -0.13 -5.36 6.60
C LEU A 134 -1.29 -5.39 5.60
N GLY A 135 -1.16 -4.74 4.45
CA GLY A 135 -2.23 -4.65 3.46
C GLY A 135 -2.30 -5.88 2.58
N ARG A 136 -3.51 -6.27 2.17
CA ARG A 136 -3.68 -7.16 1.04
C ARG A 136 -3.01 -6.54 -0.18
N ILE A 137 -3.21 -5.23 -0.34
CA ILE A 137 -2.45 -4.34 -1.21
C ILE A 137 -1.94 -3.17 -0.35
N GLY A 138 -0.65 -2.89 -0.45
CA GLY A 138 -0.03 -1.70 0.15
C GLY A 138 0.10 -0.59 -0.89
N ILE A 139 -0.09 0.66 -0.48
CA ILE A 139 -0.04 1.82 -1.38
C ILE A 139 0.86 2.90 -0.76
N GLY A 140 1.96 3.21 -1.44
CA GLY A 140 2.82 4.35 -1.14
C GLY A 140 2.35 5.59 -1.88
N ILE A 141 1.99 6.63 -1.14
CA ILE A 141 1.58 7.91 -1.69
C ILE A 141 2.77 8.86 -1.65
N ALA A 142 3.37 9.10 -2.81
CA ALA A 142 4.45 10.05 -2.95
C ALA A 142 3.91 11.48 -2.96
N TYR A 143 4.24 12.26 -1.94
CA TYR A 143 3.78 13.66 -1.84
C TYR A 143 4.49 14.61 -2.82
N ASN A 144 5.64 14.16 -3.35
CA ASN A 144 6.47 14.89 -4.31
C ASN A 144 7.36 13.93 -5.12
N GLU A 145 7.94 14.42 -6.21
CA GLU A 145 8.78 13.65 -7.13
C GLU A 145 10.03 13.05 -6.47
N SER A 146 10.61 13.73 -5.48
CA SER A 146 11.79 13.22 -4.77
C SER A 146 11.45 11.95 -3.97
N VAL A 147 10.28 11.93 -3.32
CA VAL A 147 9.77 10.74 -2.63
C VAL A 147 9.45 9.64 -3.62
N LYS A 148 8.75 9.96 -4.73
CA LYS A 148 8.43 8.98 -5.78
C LYS A 148 9.70 8.26 -6.26
N ARG A 149 10.72 9.03 -6.64
CA ARG A 149 12.03 8.50 -7.02
C ARG A 149 12.63 7.65 -5.91
N THR A 150 12.50 8.04 -4.65
CA THR A 150 13.05 7.27 -3.53
C THR A 150 12.34 5.92 -3.35
N PHE A 151 11.01 5.86 -3.45
CA PHE A 151 10.27 4.59 -3.45
C PHE A 151 10.75 3.66 -4.55
N LEU A 152 10.85 4.15 -5.79
CA LEU A 152 11.34 3.37 -6.93
C LEU A 152 12.75 2.84 -6.68
N ARG A 153 13.65 3.64 -6.06
CA ARG A 153 15.03 3.23 -5.75
C ARG A 153 15.05 2.07 -4.77
N ILE A 154 14.17 2.14 -3.77
CA ILE A 154 14.05 1.11 -2.74
C ILE A 154 13.49 -0.17 -3.36
N MET A 155 12.42 -0.08 -4.16
CA MET A 155 11.87 -1.25 -4.87
C MET A 155 12.94 -1.90 -5.75
N ASN A 156 13.67 -1.14 -6.56
CA ASN A 156 14.72 -1.69 -7.41
C ASN A 156 15.84 -2.35 -6.60
N TYR A 157 16.21 -1.76 -5.47
CA TYR A 157 17.17 -2.38 -4.55
C TYR A 157 16.66 -3.71 -3.97
N LEU A 158 15.39 -3.80 -3.56
CA LEU A 158 14.80 -5.05 -3.06
C LEU A 158 14.72 -6.12 -4.16
N ALA A 159 14.41 -5.71 -5.40
CA ALA A 159 14.41 -6.60 -6.56
C ALA A 159 15.82 -7.11 -6.90
N PHE A 160 16.83 -6.23 -6.87
CA PHE A 160 18.25 -6.61 -6.98
C PHE A 160 18.61 -7.66 -5.93
N LEU A 161 18.30 -7.42 -4.65
CA LEU A 161 18.58 -8.36 -3.56
C LEU A 161 17.92 -9.72 -3.79
N LYS A 162 16.68 -9.73 -4.29
CA LYS A 162 15.96 -10.96 -4.63
C LYS A 162 16.67 -11.72 -5.75
N ARG A 163 17.09 -11.03 -6.82
CA ARG A 163 17.80 -11.63 -7.95
C ARG A 163 19.13 -12.26 -7.55
N VAL A 164 19.89 -11.62 -6.66
CA VAL A 164 21.15 -12.17 -6.14
C VAL A 164 20.95 -13.13 -4.95
N GLU A 165 19.75 -13.69 -4.82
CA GLU A 165 19.37 -14.73 -3.85
C GLU A 165 19.65 -14.34 -2.39
N LYS A 166 19.61 -13.04 -2.07
CA LYS A 166 19.65 -12.58 -0.68
C LYS A 166 18.27 -12.73 -0.05
N ASN A 167 18.27 -13.04 1.25
CA ASN A 167 17.05 -13.02 2.05
C ASN A 167 16.50 -11.59 2.10
N THR A 168 15.47 -11.33 1.29
CA THR A 168 14.82 -10.03 1.16
C THR A 168 13.31 -10.19 1.32
N TYR A 169 12.66 -9.12 1.78
CA TYR A 169 11.21 -9.10 1.91
C TYR A 169 10.57 -8.88 0.53
N ASP A 170 9.54 -9.64 0.22
CA ASP A 170 8.84 -9.54 -1.06
C ASP A 170 7.71 -8.51 -0.97
N THR A 171 7.94 -7.36 -1.59
CA THR A 171 7.04 -6.19 -1.54
C THR A 171 6.23 -6.03 -2.81
N THR A 172 6.01 -7.11 -3.55
CA THR A 172 5.36 -7.10 -4.87
C THR A 172 3.88 -6.66 -4.82
N ASN A 173 3.26 -6.67 -3.63
CA ASN A 173 1.91 -6.13 -3.41
C ASN A 173 1.88 -4.64 -3.06
N PHE A 174 3.01 -3.94 -3.16
CA PHE A 174 3.11 -2.51 -2.87
C PHE A 174 3.08 -1.69 -4.16
N LEU A 175 2.10 -0.81 -4.27
CA LEU A 175 1.89 0.08 -5.41
C LEU A 175 2.29 1.51 -5.03
N ILE A 176 2.73 2.30 -6.00
CA ILE A 176 3.19 3.68 -5.80
C ILE A 176 2.37 4.61 -6.67
N ILE A 177 1.75 5.61 -6.06
CA ILE A 177 1.04 6.68 -6.76
C ILE A 177 1.41 8.03 -6.16
N THR A 178 1.20 9.12 -6.90
CA THR A 178 1.37 10.48 -6.37
C THR A 178 0.14 10.93 -5.60
N LYS A 179 0.30 11.97 -4.77
CA LYS A 179 -0.84 12.56 -4.05
C LYS A 179 -1.88 13.15 -5.01
N GLU A 180 -1.47 13.70 -6.14
CA GLU A 180 -2.37 14.25 -7.16
C GLU A 180 -3.19 13.12 -7.78
N GLN A 181 -2.54 12.05 -8.20
CA GLN A 181 -3.19 10.88 -8.80
C GLN A 181 -4.25 10.26 -7.88
N LEU A 182 -3.93 10.07 -6.59
CA LEU A 182 -4.92 9.56 -5.64
C LEU A 182 -6.07 10.55 -5.42
N SER A 183 -5.78 11.85 -5.35
CA SER A 183 -6.80 12.88 -5.16
C SER A 183 -7.79 12.91 -6.31
N ASP A 184 -7.32 12.76 -7.54
CA ASP A 184 -8.17 12.76 -8.72
C ASP A 184 -8.98 11.46 -8.80
N LEU A 185 -8.37 10.31 -8.54
CA LEU A 185 -9.06 9.01 -8.52
C LEU A 185 -10.21 8.96 -7.49
N LEU A 186 -10.08 9.65 -6.36
CA LEU A 186 -11.10 9.70 -5.31
C LEU A 186 -12.20 10.75 -5.56
N ARG A 187 -12.08 11.58 -6.61
CA ARG A 187 -13.13 12.53 -7.03
C ARG A 187 -14.08 11.96 -8.08
N GLU A 188 -13.67 10.87 -8.72
CA GLU A 188 -14.48 10.09 -9.67
C GLU A 188 -15.44 9.14 -8.95
#